data_AF-A0A0B6YHE8-F1
#
_entry.id   AF-A0A0B6YHE8-F1
#
_cell.length_a   1.000
_cell.length_b   1.000
_cell.length_c   1.000
_cell.angle_alpha   90.00
_cell.angle_beta   90.00
_cell.angle_gamma   90.00
#
_symmetry.space_group_name_H-M   'P 1'
#
loop_
_entity.id
_entity.type
_entity.pdbx_description
1 polymer ?
#
loop_
_entity_poly.entity_id
_entity_poly.type
_entity_poly.pdbx_seq_one_letter_code
_entity_poly.pdbx_strand_id
1 'polypeptide(L)'
;GQGRKGEMRFNNKKPGSYSALTFEMTEKHLKNCDISEKKLNKNVMPNFTVRRPFTLRNSGELPFYIHGFSINELQCEGYGFKVLDCSAFELPPNSSRKINIAFTPDFTMSQIQRMLTIHTSLGPPANKANYSLQAMVPYDLLSQCSAALPRPNW
;
A
#
# COMPACT_ATOMS: atom_id res chain seq x y z
N GLY A 1 -4.60 -12.81 37.16
CA GLY A 1 -5.44 -13.23 36.02
C GLY A 1 -4.79 -12.80 34.73
N GLN A 2 -4.72 -13.66 33.72
CA GLN A 2 -4.30 -13.26 32.37
C GLN A 2 -5.44 -12.47 31.73
N GLY A 3 -5.22 -11.17 31.48
CA GLY A 3 -6.21 -10.31 30.84
C GLY A 3 -6.37 -10.66 29.35
N ARG A 4 -7.61 -10.75 28.89
CA ARG A 4 -7.96 -10.92 27.46
C ARG A 4 -7.46 -9.69 26.69
N LYS A 5 -6.86 -9.87 25.52
CA LYS A 5 -6.33 -8.79 24.67
C LYS A 5 -6.77 -8.98 23.22
N GLY A 6 -6.94 -7.87 22.51
CA GLY A 6 -6.99 -7.89 21.04
C GLY A 6 -5.60 -8.18 20.48
N GLU A 7 -5.53 -8.94 19.37
CA GLU A 7 -4.27 -9.25 18.69
C GLU A 7 -4.43 -8.96 17.20
N MET A 8 -3.69 -7.96 16.73
CA MET A 8 -3.71 -7.54 15.34
C MET A 8 -2.61 -8.26 14.55
N ARG A 9 -2.98 -8.80 13.38
CA ARG A 9 -2.02 -9.26 12.37
C ARG A 9 -2.38 -8.70 11.00
N PHE A 10 -1.38 -8.30 10.23
CA PHE A 10 -1.58 -7.83 8.87
C PHE A 10 -0.78 -8.69 7.90
N ASN A 11 -1.47 -9.36 6.98
CA ASN A 11 -0.93 -10.37 6.08
C ASN A 11 -0.11 -11.45 6.84
N ASN A 12 -0.69 -11.96 7.93
CA ASN A 12 -0.07 -12.91 8.88
C ASN A 12 1.17 -12.40 9.63
N LYS A 13 1.47 -11.09 9.56
CA LYS A 13 2.61 -10.48 10.25
C LYS A 13 2.15 -9.71 11.48
N LYS A 14 2.99 -9.71 12.52
CA LYS A 14 2.81 -8.84 13.69
C LYS A 14 3.32 -7.42 13.37
N PRO A 15 2.80 -6.39 14.05
CA PRO A 15 3.38 -5.05 13.99
C PRO A 15 4.88 -5.08 14.29
N GLY A 16 5.68 -4.33 13.54
CA GLY A 16 7.15 -4.29 13.67
C GLY A 16 7.91 -5.46 13.04
N SER A 17 7.23 -6.36 12.30
CA SER A 17 7.93 -7.40 11.52
C SER A 17 8.82 -6.78 10.44
N TYR A 18 10.02 -7.34 10.26
CA TYR A 18 10.98 -6.92 9.22
C TYR A 18 10.53 -7.19 7.79
N SER A 19 9.56 -8.08 7.57
CA SER A 19 9.15 -8.51 6.23
C SER A 19 8.18 -7.52 5.57
N ALA A 20 8.57 -6.95 4.43
CA ALA A 20 7.77 -5.96 3.72
C ALA A 20 6.53 -6.55 3.02
N LEU A 21 5.54 -5.69 2.80
CA LEU A 21 4.37 -5.90 1.96
C LEU A 21 4.75 -5.43 0.55
N THR A 22 4.97 -6.40 -0.34
CA THR A 22 5.61 -6.11 -1.63
C THR A 22 4.62 -5.69 -2.72
N PHE A 23 5.08 -4.86 -3.64
CA PHE A 23 4.39 -4.49 -4.87
C PHE A 23 5.39 -4.63 -5.99
N GLU A 24 5.19 -5.61 -6.85
CA GLU A 24 6.11 -5.88 -7.95
C GLU A 24 5.45 -5.43 -9.24
N MET A 25 6.05 -4.44 -9.87
CA MET A 25 5.70 -4.09 -11.23
C MET A 25 6.42 -5.01 -12.20
N THR A 26 5.65 -5.64 -13.06
CA THR A 26 6.17 -6.48 -14.14
C THR A 26 6.00 -5.75 -15.46
N GLU A 27 6.67 -6.22 -16.50
CA GLU A 27 6.50 -5.71 -17.87
C GLU A 27 5.03 -5.67 -18.31
N LYS A 28 4.20 -6.61 -17.80
CA LYS A 28 2.76 -6.65 -18.07
C LYS A 28 2.03 -5.40 -17.56
N HIS A 29 2.49 -4.82 -16.45
CA HIS A 29 1.94 -3.59 -15.89
C HIS A 29 2.48 -2.34 -16.60
N LEU A 30 3.51 -2.49 -17.44
CA LEU A 30 4.26 -1.42 -18.07
C LEU A 30 4.17 -1.40 -19.60
N LYS A 31 3.29 -2.21 -20.19
CA LYS A 31 3.10 -2.27 -21.65
C LYS A 31 2.80 -0.90 -22.26
N ASN A 32 2.10 -0.03 -21.52
CA ASN A 32 1.71 1.31 -21.98
C ASN A 32 2.84 2.35 -21.86
N CYS A 33 4.07 1.94 -21.57
CA CYS A 33 5.24 2.82 -21.62
C CYS A 33 5.73 3.09 -23.04
N ASP A 34 5.27 2.35 -24.04
CA ASP A 34 5.66 2.56 -25.42
C ASP A 34 5.01 3.84 -25.99
N ILE A 35 5.85 4.84 -26.25
CA ILE A 35 5.44 6.15 -26.78
C ILE A 35 4.92 6.02 -28.23
N SER A 36 5.28 4.95 -28.95
CA SER A 36 4.79 4.71 -30.31
C SER A 36 3.27 4.54 -30.37
N GLU A 37 2.64 3.98 -29.33
CA GLU A 37 1.18 3.81 -29.24
C GLU A 37 0.43 5.11 -28.86
N LYS A 38 1.11 6.10 -28.25
CA LYS A 38 0.51 7.42 -27.94
C LYS A 38 0.11 8.20 -29.19
N LYS A 39 0.68 7.90 -30.37
CA LYS A 39 0.26 8.54 -31.63
C LYS A 39 -1.18 8.18 -32.03
N LEU A 40 -1.73 7.05 -31.56
CA LEU A 40 -3.10 6.65 -31.88
C LEU A 40 -4.15 7.19 -30.89
N ASN A 41 -3.80 7.38 -29.62
CA ASN A 41 -4.78 7.74 -28.58
C ASN A 41 -4.23 8.82 -27.63
N LYS A 42 -4.25 10.09 -28.07
CA LYS A 42 -3.81 11.25 -27.28
C LYS A 42 -4.58 11.47 -25.96
N ASN A 43 -5.70 10.76 -25.76
CA ASN A 43 -6.64 10.99 -24.66
C ASN A 43 -6.61 9.90 -23.57
N VAL A 44 -5.79 8.85 -23.68
CA VAL A 44 -5.74 7.77 -22.67
C VAL A 44 -4.49 7.91 -21.82
N MET A 45 -4.65 8.34 -20.57
CA MET A 45 -3.57 8.35 -19.60
C MET A 45 -3.18 6.89 -19.28
N PRO A 46 -1.90 6.51 -19.39
CA PRO A 46 -1.48 5.16 -19.03
C PRO A 46 -1.66 4.95 -17.53
N ASN A 47 -2.38 3.90 -17.16
CA ASN A 47 -2.59 3.53 -15.76
C ASN A 47 -1.52 2.53 -15.31
N PHE A 48 -0.49 3.03 -14.62
CA PHE A 48 0.59 2.22 -14.05
C PHE A 48 0.32 1.76 -12.61
N THR A 49 -0.95 1.67 -12.21
CA THR A 49 -1.33 1.32 -10.84
C THR A 49 -1.39 -0.19 -10.63
N VAL A 50 -0.65 -0.71 -9.66
CA VAL A 50 -0.81 -2.07 -9.13
C VAL A 50 -1.66 -2.03 -7.86
N ARG A 51 -2.68 -2.89 -7.77
CA ARG A 51 -3.54 -3.01 -6.58
C ARG A 51 -3.32 -4.36 -5.93
N ARG A 52 -3.08 -4.38 -4.62
CA ARG A 52 -2.88 -5.62 -3.86
C ARG A 52 -3.76 -5.63 -2.60
N PRO A 53 -4.56 -6.69 -2.39
CA PRO A 53 -5.27 -6.90 -1.14
C PRO A 53 -4.33 -7.48 -0.07
N PHE A 54 -4.43 -6.97 1.15
CA PHE A 54 -3.77 -7.54 2.33
C PHE A 54 -4.81 -7.85 3.41
N THR A 55 -4.68 -9.00 4.06
CA THR A 55 -5.64 -9.42 5.07
C THR A 55 -5.26 -8.88 6.44
N LEU A 56 -6.07 -7.99 6.99
CA LEU A 56 -6.04 -7.60 8.39
C LEU A 56 -6.86 -8.59 9.22
N ARG A 57 -6.31 -9.10 10.32
CA ARG A 57 -6.93 -10.12 11.16
C ARG A 57 -6.87 -9.73 12.63
N ASN A 58 -7.97 -9.95 13.33
CA ASN A 58 -8.00 -10.02 14.79
C ASN A 58 -7.90 -11.48 15.22
N SER A 59 -6.76 -11.89 15.77
CA SER A 59 -6.58 -13.23 16.37
C SER A 59 -6.78 -13.23 17.89
N GLY A 60 -7.17 -12.08 18.46
CA GLY A 60 -7.50 -11.94 19.87
C GLY A 60 -8.97 -12.20 20.16
N GLU A 61 -9.30 -12.12 21.44
CA GLU A 61 -10.63 -12.44 21.97
C GLU A 61 -11.49 -11.19 22.21
N LEU A 62 -10.94 -9.99 21.98
CA LEU A 62 -11.64 -8.72 22.14
C LEU A 62 -11.66 -7.95 20.81
N PRO A 63 -12.76 -7.24 20.50
CA PRO A 63 -12.79 -6.34 19.35
C PRO A 63 -11.82 -5.17 19.54
N PHE A 64 -11.39 -4.58 18.44
CA PHE A 64 -10.68 -3.31 18.46
C PHE A 64 -11.05 -2.47 17.23
N TYR A 65 -10.84 -1.15 17.33
CA TYR A 65 -11.13 -0.21 16.26
C TYR A 65 -9.87 0.12 15.47
N ILE A 66 -10.04 0.23 14.15
CA ILE A 66 -9.11 0.89 13.25
C ILE A 66 -9.59 2.34 13.09
N HIS A 67 -8.73 3.29 13.46
CA HIS A 67 -9.01 4.72 13.32
C HIS A 67 -8.60 5.26 11.95
N GLY A 68 -7.60 4.64 11.32
CA GLY A 68 -7.13 5.05 10.00
C GLY A 68 -5.75 4.49 9.68
N PHE A 69 -5.21 4.97 8.58
CA PHE A 69 -3.95 4.53 8.01
C PHE A 69 -3.10 5.72 7.63
N SER A 70 -1.78 5.59 7.76
CA SER A 70 -0.84 6.58 7.26
C SER A 70 0.38 5.93 6.63
N ILE A 71 0.93 6.56 5.60
CA ILE A 71 2.13 6.16 4.88
C ILE A 71 3.19 7.21 5.15
N ASN A 72 4.22 6.87 5.93
CA ASN A 72 5.24 7.84 6.40
C ASN A 72 4.57 9.10 6.98
N GLU A 73 3.64 8.91 7.93
CA GLU A 73 2.83 9.97 8.58
C GLU A 73 1.81 10.71 7.68
N LEU A 74 1.81 10.49 6.36
CA LEU A 74 0.79 11.04 5.47
C LEU A 74 -0.49 10.20 5.52
N GLN A 75 -1.62 10.82 5.77
CA GLN A 75 -2.90 10.11 5.92
C GLN A 75 -3.33 9.46 4.61
N CYS A 76 -3.58 8.14 4.64
CA CYS A 76 -4.10 7.30 3.56
C CYS A 76 -3.26 7.17 2.27
N GLU A 77 -2.44 8.15 1.90
CA GLU A 77 -1.66 8.12 0.66
C GLU A 77 -0.35 8.91 0.75
N GLY A 78 0.64 8.50 -0.04
CA GLY A 78 1.94 9.13 -0.11
C GLY A 78 2.96 8.25 -0.84
N TYR A 79 3.94 8.88 -1.49
CA TYR A 79 5.07 8.17 -2.13
C TYR A 79 4.64 7.10 -3.15
N GLY A 80 3.56 7.36 -3.89
CA GLY A 80 2.96 6.42 -4.84
C GLY A 80 2.04 5.37 -4.22
N PHE A 81 2.02 5.20 -2.90
CA PHE A 81 1.12 4.26 -2.22
C PHE A 81 -0.21 4.94 -1.83
N LYS A 82 -1.30 4.18 -1.87
CA LYS A 82 -2.63 4.63 -1.45
C LYS A 82 -3.46 3.49 -0.84
N VAL A 83 -4.01 3.70 0.35
CA VAL A 83 -5.01 2.81 0.94
C VAL A 83 -6.38 3.16 0.32
N LEU A 84 -7.01 2.23 -0.39
CA LEU A 84 -8.21 2.50 -1.18
C LEU A 84 -9.47 2.70 -0.32
N ASP A 85 -9.57 1.94 0.78
CA ASP A 85 -10.61 2.11 1.79
C ASP A 85 -9.92 2.45 3.11
N CYS A 86 -9.82 3.76 3.38
CA CYS A 86 -9.14 4.30 4.55
C CYS A 86 -10.12 4.66 5.68
N SER A 87 -11.38 4.22 5.57
CA SER A 87 -12.41 4.49 6.57
C SER A 87 -12.10 3.79 7.90
N ALA A 88 -12.57 4.38 9.00
CA ALA A 88 -12.52 3.76 10.30
C ALA A 88 -13.51 2.59 10.39
N PHE A 89 -13.16 1.54 11.12
CA PHE A 89 -14.05 0.40 11.34
C PHE A 89 -13.69 -0.40 12.58
N GLU A 90 -14.66 -1.12 13.12
CA GLU A 90 -14.43 -2.13 14.15
C GLU A 90 -14.00 -3.46 13.51
N LEU A 91 -13.03 -4.13 14.14
CA LEU A 91 -12.61 -5.49 13.77
C LEU A 91 -12.98 -6.47 14.91
N PRO A 92 -14.06 -7.25 14.75
CA PRO A 92 -14.51 -8.21 15.76
C PRO A 92 -13.47 -9.28 16.11
N PRO A 93 -13.59 -9.97 17.26
CA PRO A 93 -12.76 -11.13 17.60
C PRO A 93 -12.79 -12.19 16.50
N ASN A 94 -11.65 -12.85 16.25
CA ASN A 94 -11.52 -13.93 15.27
C ASN A 94 -11.94 -13.58 13.82
N SER A 95 -12.05 -12.29 13.51
CA SER A 95 -12.47 -11.82 12.19
C SER A 95 -11.30 -11.35 11.34
N SER A 96 -11.56 -11.16 10.04
CA SER A 96 -10.59 -10.58 9.13
C SER A 96 -11.26 -9.66 8.10
N ARG A 97 -10.52 -8.65 7.64
CA ARG A 97 -10.94 -7.70 6.61
C ARG A 97 -9.81 -7.49 5.61
N LYS A 98 -10.14 -7.45 4.32
CA LYS A 98 -9.17 -7.12 3.26
C LYS A 98 -8.98 -5.61 3.20
N ILE A 99 -7.73 -5.17 3.23
CA ILE A 99 -7.31 -3.79 3.01
C ILE A 99 -6.63 -3.74 1.65
N ASN A 100 -7.24 -3.02 0.70
CA ASN A 100 -6.68 -2.86 -0.63
C ASN A 100 -5.75 -1.66 -0.64
N ILE A 101 -4.50 -1.89 -1.03
CA ILE A 101 -3.50 -0.85 -1.19
C ILE A 101 -3.09 -0.81 -2.66
N ALA A 102 -2.98 0.38 -3.20
CA ALA A 102 -2.51 0.64 -4.55
C ALA A 102 -1.10 1.23 -4.51
N PHE A 103 -0.30 0.93 -5.53
CA PHE A 103 0.97 1.58 -5.81
C PHE A 103 0.97 2.10 -7.25
N THR A 104 1.34 3.38 -7.41
CA THR A 104 1.52 4.04 -8.71
C THR A 104 2.91 4.67 -8.70
N PRO A 105 3.82 4.27 -9.60
CA PRO A 105 5.16 4.86 -9.65
C PRO A 105 5.14 6.22 -10.34
N ASP A 106 6.08 7.08 -9.97
CA ASP A 106 6.50 8.25 -10.74
C ASP A 106 7.74 7.96 -11.61
N PHE A 107 8.23 6.71 -11.56
CA PHE A 107 9.42 6.22 -12.25
C PHE A 107 10.73 6.95 -11.91
N THR A 108 10.78 7.66 -10.77
CA THR A 108 12.01 8.30 -10.29
C THR A 108 12.97 7.30 -9.65
N MET A 109 12.46 6.19 -9.12
CA MET A 109 13.23 5.15 -8.45
C MET A 109 12.75 3.75 -8.88
N SER A 110 13.67 2.79 -9.02
CA SER A 110 13.34 1.37 -9.25
C SER A 110 12.81 0.69 -8.00
N GLN A 111 13.13 1.22 -6.82
CA GLN A 111 12.72 0.63 -5.56
C GLN A 111 12.36 1.73 -4.57
N ILE A 112 11.26 1.56 -3.86
CA ILE A 112 10.85 2.46 -2.78
C ILE A 112 10.31 1.66 -1.60
N GLN A 113 10.74 2.01 -0.40
CA GLN A 113 10.27 1.42 0.85
C GLN A 113 9.72 2.51 1.78
N ARG A 114 8.51 2.32 2.29
CA ARG A 114 7.81 3.28 3.16
C ARG A 114 7.11 2.57 4.31
N MET A 115 6.95 3.25 5.42
CA MET A 115 6.27 2.74 6.60
C MET A 115 4.76 2.95 6.46
N LEU A 116 3.99 1.88 6.57
CA LEU A 116 2.55 1.91 6.80
C LEU A 116 2.29 1.83 8.30
N THR A 117 1.62 2.83 8.84
CA THR A 117 1.13 2.83 10.23
C THR A 117 -0.37 2.64 10.20
N ILE A 118 -0.86 1.64 10.92
CA ILE A 118 -2.29 1.42 11.16
C ILE A 118 -2.60 1.90 12.57
N HIS A 119 -3.46 2.91 12.68
CA HIS A 119 -3.85 3.51 13.96
C HIS A 119 -5.00 2.71 14.56
N THR A 120 -4.82 2.19 15.78
CA THR A 120 -5.80 1.31 16.42
C THR A 120 -6.14 1.75 17.84
N SER A 121 -7.26 1.26 18.35
CA SER A 121 -7.66 1.46 19.76
C SER A 121 -6.96 0.53 20.75
N LEU A 122 -6.00 -0.31 20.29
CA LEU A 122 -5.22 -1.19 21.17
C LEU A 122 -4.22 -0.40 22.01
N GLY A 123 -3.72 -0.98 23.10
CA GLY A 123 -2.66 -0.38 23.90
C GLY A 123 -1.30 -0.37 23.19
N PRO A 124 -0.33 0.45 23.63
CA PRO A 124 1.03 0.44 23.09
C PRO A 124 1.69 -0.95 23.16
N PRO A 125 2.48 -1.35 22.14
CA PRO A 125 2.83 -0.61 20.92
C PRO A 125 1.79 -0.76 19.79
N ALA A 126 0.68 -1.46 20.00
CA ALA A 126 -0.28 -1.77 18.96
C ALA A 126 -1.23 -0.60 18.61
N ASN A 127 -1.25 0.47 19.41
CA ASN A 127 -1.95 1.72 19.07
C ASN A 127 -1.45 2.33 17.75
N LYS A 128 -0.15 2.18 17.45
CA LYS A 128 0.48 2.53 16.17
C LYS A 128 1.19 1.31 15.59
N ALA A 129 0.42 0.49 14.89
CA ALA A 129 0.92 -0.76 14.33
C ALA A 129 1.69 -0.50 13.02
N ASN A 130 3.01 -0.57 13.07
CA ASN A 130 3.89 -0.27 11.94
C ASN A 130 4.19 -1.51 11.09
N TYR A 131 4.17 -1.33 9.76
CA TYR A 131 4.51 -2.31 8.73
C TYR A 131 5.33 -1.64 7.63
N SER A 132 6.11 -2.42 6.87
CA SER A 132 6.88 -1.92 5.74
C SER A 132 6.14 -2.20 4.42
N LEU A 133 5.97 -1.18 3.57
CA LEU A 133 5.56 -1.28 2.17
C LEU A 133 6.81 -1.22 1.32
N GLN A 134 6.95 -2.10 0.34
CA GLN A 134 8.07 -2.09 -0.59
C GLN A 134 7.54 -2.25 -2.02
N ALA A 135 7.90 -1.33 -2.91
CA ALA A 135 7.58 -1.45 -4.31
C ALA A 135 8.87 -1.57 -5.14
N MET A 136 8.78 -2.35 -6.22
CA MET A 136 9.85 -2.61 -7.17
C MET A 136 9.34 -2.42 -8.59
N VAL A 137 10.12 -1.69 -9.38
CA VAL A 137 9.90 -1.40 -10.80
C VAL A 137 11.13 -1.90 -11.56
N PRO A 138 10.97 -2.57 -12.72
CA PRO A 138 12.10 -3.01 -13.53
C PRO A 138 12.96 -1.82 -13.93
N TYR A 139 14.25 -1.88 -13.58
CA TYR A 139 15.18 -0.76 -13.75
C TYR A 139 15.28 -0.31 -15.21
N ASP A 140 15.37 -1.26 -16.13
CA ASP A 140 15.52 -1.00 -17.57
C ASP A 140 14.31 -0.27 -18.19
N LEU A 141 13.16 -0.31 -17.53
CA LEU A 141 11.93 0.34 -17.98
C LEU A 141 11.69 1.72 -17.35
N LEU A 142 12.50 2.15 -16.37
CA LEU A 142 12.29 3.42 -15.67
C LEU A 142 12.30 4.62 -16.62
N SER A 143 13.32 4.72 -17.48
CA SER A 143 13.49 5.86 -18.39
C SER A 143 12.36 5.94 -19.42
N GLN A 144 12.02 4.79 -20.02
CA GLN A 144 10.94 4.67 -20.98
C GLN A 144 9.59 5.05 -20.37
N CYS A 145 9.27 4.49 -19.20
CA CYS A 145 8.00 4.72 -18.53
C CYS A 145 7.88 6.14 -17.95
N SER A 146 8.98 6.73 -17.48
CA SER A 146 9.01 8.14 -17.05
C SER A 146 8.67 9.08 -18.21
N ALA A 147 9.20 8.83 -19.41
CA ALA A 147 8.88 9.60 -20.60
C ALA A 147 7.43 9.40 -21.08
N ALA A 148 6.79 8.29 -20.69
CA ALA A 148 5.38 8.03 -20.96
C ALA A 148 4.42 8.79 -20.01
N LEU A 149 4.90 9.42 -18.94
CA LEU A 149 4.05 10.26 -18.08
C LEU A 149 3.70 11.59 -18.78
N PRO A 150 2.52 12.17 -18.55
CA PRO A 150 2.19 13.50 -19.08
C PRO A 150 3.11 14.55 -18.48
N ARG A 151 3.64 15.43 -19.33
CA ARG A 151 4.44 16.57 -18.90
C ARG A 151 3.50 17.73 -18.51
N PRO A 152 3.81 18.50 -17.47
CA PRO A 152 3.14 19.76 -17.21
C PRO A 152 3.32 20.74 -18.39
N ASN A 153 2.37 21.66 -18.57
CA ASN A 153 2.37 22.63 -19.68
C ASN A 153 3.01 24.00 -19.32
N TRP A 154 3.77 24.08 -18.22
CA TRP A 154 4.34 25.33 -17.72
C TRP A 154 5.81 25.49 -18.11
#